data_AF-A0A0M3AKR5-F1
#
_entry.id   AF-A0A0M3AKR5-F1
#
_cell.length_a   1.000
_cell.length_b   1.000
_cell.length_c   1.000
_cell.angle_alpha   90.00
_cell.angle_beta   90.00
_cell.angle_gamma   90.00
#
_symmetry.space_group_name_H-M   'P 1'
#
loop_
_entity.id
_entity.type
_entity.pdbx_description
1 polymer ?
#
loop_
_entity_poly.entity_id
_entity_poly.type
_entity_poly.pdbx_seq_one_letter_code
_entity_poly.pdbx_strand_id
1 'polypeptide(L)'
;MITFNLVNISIIFRMKNLMENKIMTNNQLHTSQIEHRIIKELFLSIYFNDIERTIALKNKYPEVYLHRHNTIILDEGDEINIDLTNLTLLNKTIWNSTDWLNKIMPIVHKNQVKTEKMLHFWHTELKEENMPKKIIYNKYCDFFYCNDSNEKAEIFDKPLSYYLKKGFREIDVKLFNHAQCFDFEKTKLLLEKGANPNISFIENESNSSIKNRILVEYSFLSTCQVIPNFKKFEEKGYNQNFNIIDMFGDLLGLAAFQEMYYLLEKYKKIE
;
A
#
# COMPACT_ATOMS: atom_id res chain seq x y z
N MET A 1 44.14 50.92 3.50
CA MET A 1 42.78 51.48 3.65
C MET A 1 41.94 51.01 2.47
N ILE A 2 41.23 49.88 2.62
CA ILE A 2 40.01 49.42 1.93
C ILE A 2 39.68 48.10 2.64
N THR A 3 38.90 48.17 3.71
CA THR A 3 38.32 47.00 4.41
C THR A 3 36.99 47.40 5.04
N PHE A 4 36.19 48.17 4.29
CA PHE A 4 34.80 48.44 4.59
C PHE A 4 34.03 48.29 3.28
N ASN A 5 33.62 47.06 2.93
CA ASN A 5 32.46 46.83 2.04
C ASN A 5 32.06 45.35 1.84
N LEU A 6 32.84 44.35 2.28
CA LEU A 6 32.46 42.95 2.06
C LEU A 6 31.55 42.35 3.15
N VAL A 7 31.56 42.89 4.37
CA VAL A 7 30.75 42.35 5.49
C VAL A 7 29.27 42.77 5.38
N ASN A 8 28.96 43.97 4.91
CA ASN A 8 27.57 44.44 4.79
C ASN A 8 26.82 43.81 3.59
N ILE A 9 27.51 43.50 2.49
CA ILE A 9 26.88 42.83 1.34
C ILE A 9 26.51 41.38 1.70
N SER A 10 27.35 40.67 2.48
CA SER A 10 27.07 39.29 2.91
C SER A 10 25.87 39.19 3.85
N ILE A 11 25.69 40.15 4.76
CA ILE A 11 24.55 40.18 5.69
C ILE A 11 23.25 40.53 4.96
N ILE A 12 23.28 41.49 4.02
CA ILE A 12 22.10 41.83 3.21
C ILE A 12 21.72 40.66 2.29
N PHE A 13 22.68 39.94 1.69
CA PHE A 13 22.39 38.76 0.87
C PHE A 13 21.86 37.58 1.69
N ARG A 14 22.35 37.38 2.92
CA ARG A 14 21.82 36.36 3.84
C ARG A 14 20.43 36.71 4.38
N MET A 15 20.14 37.98 4.67
CA MET A 15 18.80 38.41 5.09
C MET A 15 17.81 38.40 3.93
N LYS A 16 18.25 38.69 2.70
CA LYS A 16 17.42 38.58 1.49
C LYS A 16 17.13 37.12 1.16
N ASN A 17 18.10 36.21 1.26
CA ASN A 17 17.87 34.75 1.14
C ASN A 17 17.06 34.16 2.30
N LEU A 18 17.19 34.68 3.53
CA LEU A 18 16.37 34.26 4.67
C LEU A 18 14.95 34.81 4.60
N MET A 19 14.73 35.98 4.00
CA MET A 19 13.39 36.47 3.66
C MET A 19 12.82 35.73 2.45
N GLU A 20 13.58 35.49 1.39
CA GLU A 20 13.14 34.74 0.20
C GLU A 20 12.87 33.26 0.53
N ASN A 21 13.59 32.63 1.46
CA ASN A 21 13.28 31.29 1.99
C ASN A 21 12.23 31.27 3.13
N LYS A 22 11.99 32.38 3.84
CA LYS A 22 10.81 32.54 4.71
C LYS A 22 9.55 32.94 3.94
N ILE A 23 9.69 33.28 2.67
CA ILE A 23 8.62 33.56 1.73
C ILE A 23 8.56 32.38 0.74
N MET A 24 8.37 31.15 1.26
CA MET A 24 7.25 30.41 0.69
C MET A 24 6.05 31.28 1.02
N THR A 25 5.58 32.05 0.03
CA THR A 25 4.47 32.99 0.23
C THR A 25 3.35 32.26 0.98
N ASN A 26 2.70 32.91 1.95
CA ASN A 26 1.54 32.33 2.64
C ASN A 26 0.53 31.72 1.64
N ASN A 27 0.48 32.25 0.42
CA ASN A 27 -0.26 31.70 -0.71
C ASN A 27 0.24 30.32 -1.18
N GLN A 28 1.55 30.10 -1.38
CA GLN A 28 2.09 28.77 -1.75
C GLN A 28 1.90 27.73 -0.65
N LEU A 29 2.09 28.10 0.62
CA LEU A 29 1.86 27.20 1.75
C LEU A 29 0.36 26.83 1.86
N HIS A 30 -0.52 27.81 1.67
CA HIS A 30 -1.97 27.62 1.67
C HIS A 30 -2.47 26.82 0.45
N THR A 31 -1.88 27.04 -0.74
CA THR A 31 -2.17 26.24 -1.94
C THR A 31 -1.76 24.78 -1.74
N SER A 32 -0.58 24.52 -1.19
CA SER A 32 -0.12 23.16 -0.87
C SER A 32 -1.01 22.46 0.16
N GLN A 33 -1.49 23.18 1.18
CA GLN A 33 -2.43 22.63 2.18
C GLN A 33 -3.81 22.32 1.58
N ILE A 34 -4.30 23.15 0.66
CA ILE A 34 -5.55 22.90 -0.06
C ILE A 34 -5.42 21.69 -0.97
N GLU A 35 -4.34 21.61 -1.76
CA GLU A 35 -4.06 20.47 -2.65
C GLU A 35 -3.99 19.18 -1.84
N HIS A 36 -3.26 19.19 -0.71
CA HIS A 36 -3.18 18.03 0.17
C HIS A 36 -4.54 17.58 0.68
N ARG A 37 -5.37 18.51 1.14
CA ARG A 37 -6.73 18.20 1.58
C ARG A 37 -7.57 17.60 0.45
N ILE A 38 -7.49 18.14 -0.76
CA ILE A 38 -8.22 17.63 -1.92
C ILE A 38 -7.76 16.21 -2.25
N ILE A 39 -6.45 15.94 -2.22
CA ILE A 39 -5.87 14.61 -2.43
C ILE A 39 -6.37 13.62 -1.37
N LYS A 40 -6.46 14.03 -0.09
CA LYS A 40 -7.05 13.19 0.97
C LYS A 40 -8.52 12.88 0.70
N GLU A 41 -9.32 13.87 0.31
CA GLU A 41 -10.73 13.67 -0.03
C GLU A 41 -10.92 12.76 -1.25
N LEU A 42 -10.03 12.88 -2.23
CA LEU A 42 -9.99 12.05 -3.42
C LEU A 42 -9.60 10.61 -3.11
N PHE A 43 -8.57 10.41 -2.27
CA PHE A 43 -8.19 9.10 -1.79
C PHE A 43 -9.38 8.40 -1.14
N LEU A 44 -10.08 9.08 -0.23
CA LEU A 44 -11.24 8.50 0.47
C LEU A 44 -12.38 8.18 -0.48
N SER A 45 -12.70 9.06 -1.44
CA SER A 45 -13.77 8.80 -2.40
C SER A 45 -13.47 7.59 -3.29
N ILE A 46 -12.23 7.43 -3.71
CA ILE A 46 -11.82 6.26 -4.51
C ILE A 46 -11.74 5.00 -3.63
N TYR A 47 -11.18 5.10 -2.43
CA TYR A 47 -11.11 3.98 -1.48
C TYR A 47 -12.49 3.40 -1.21
N PHE A 48 -13.50 4.23 -0.93
CA PHE A 48 -14.88 3.77 -0.70
C PHE A 48 -15.71 3.56 -1.98
N ASN A 49 -15.08 3.67 -3.16
CA ASN A 49 -15.72 3.59 -4.47
C ASN A 49 -16.95 4.52 -4.63
N ASP A 50 -16.86 5.73 -4.08
CA ASP A 50 -17.86 6.80 -4.22
C ASP A 50 -17.63 7.57 -5.52
N ILE A 51 -18.19 7.02 -6.62
CA ILE A 51 -18.03 7.57 -7.97
C ILE A 51 -18.60 8.98 -8.12
N GLU A 52 -19.71 9.30 -7.46
CA GLU A 52 -20.35 10.61 -7.54
C GLU A 52 -19.45 11.68 -6.94
N ARG A 53 -18.89 11.42 -5.76
CA ARG A 53 -17.93 12.34 -5.14
C ARG A 53 -16.64 12.43 -5.95
N THR A 54 -16.13 11.32 -6.49
CA THR A 54 -14.94 11.32 -7.34
C THR A 54 -15.15 12.18 -8.59
N ILE A 55 -16.31 12.11 -9.25
CA ILE A 55 -16.62 12.98 -10.41
C ILE A 55 -16.76 14.45 -9.98
N ALA A 56 -17.42 14.72 -8.85
CA ALA A 56 -17.59 16.08 -8.35
C ALA A 56 -16.26 16.76 -8.00
N LEU A 57 -15.37 16.04 -7.31
CA LEU A 57 -14.02 16.50 -6.97
C LEU A 57 -13.20 16.74 -8.25
N LYS A 58 -13.25 15.84 -9.23
CA LYS A 58 -12.58 15.99 -10.52
C LYS A 58 -13.03 17.25 -11.26
N ASN A 59 -14.34 17.46 -11.37
CA ASN A 59 -14.88 18.61 -12.09
C ASN A 59 -14.55 19.93 -11.38
N LYS A 60 -14.41 19.91 -10.06
CA LYS A 60 -14.09 21.08 -9.25
C LYS A 60 -12.59 21.40 -9.25
N TYR A 61 -11.72 20.38 -9.29
CA TYR A 61 -10.26 20.50 -9.19
C TYR A 61 -9.56 19.65 -10.26
N PRO A 62 -9.75 19.95 -11.55
CA PRO A 62 -9.22 19.13 -12.65
C PRO A 62 -7.69 19.02 -12.65
N GLU A 63 -6.97 20.01 -12.13
CA GLU A 63 -5.51 20.05 -12.00
C GLU A 63 -4.96 18.97 -11.07
N VAL A 64 -5.68 18.61 -10.01
CA VAL A 64 -5.29 17.52 -9.09
C VAL A 64 -5.49 16.14 -9.75
N TYR A 65 -6.35 16.07 -10.77
CA TYR A 65 -6.65 14.84 -11.52
C TYR A 65 -5.85 14.70 -12.81
N LEU A 66 -5.20 15.77 -13.28
CA LEU A 66 -4.35 15.77 -14.47
C LEU A 66 -3.17 14.79 -14.32
N HIS A 67 -2.81 14.46 -13.07
CA HIS A 67 -1.81 13.45 -12.75
C HIS A 67 -2.50 12.24 -12.09
N ARG A 68 -2.50 11.09 -12.80
CA ARG A 68 -2.97 9.80 -12.22
C ARG A 68 -2.18 9.40 -10.96
N HIS A 69 -0.94 9.87 -10.90
CA HIS A 69 -0.06 9.74 -9.75
C HIS A 69 -0.23 10.99 -8.91
N ASN A 70 -0.74 10.81 -7.71
CA ASN A 70 -0.76 11.84 -6.71
C ASN A 70 0.28 11.49 -5.65
N THR A 71 1.10 12.47 -5.31
CA THR A 71 1.98 12.36 -4.15
C THR A 71 1.16 12.77 -2.94
N ILE A 72 0.93 11.83 -2.05
CA ILE A 72 0.37 12.12 -0.73
C ILE A 72 1.55 12.41 0.18
N ILE A 73 1.63 13.65 0.68
CA ILE A 73 2.61 14.06 1.69
C ILE A 73 2.06 13.64 3.05
N LEU A 74 2.71 12.69 3.71
CA LEU A 74 2.32 12.23 5.02
C LEU A 74 2.63 13.29 6.07
N ASP A 75 1.95 13.23 7.22
CA ASP A 75 2.09 14.24 8.27
C ASP A 75 3.51 14.26 8.89
N GLU A 76 4.33 13.22 8.65
CA GLU A 76 5.74 13.11 9.06
C GLU A 76 6.76 13.54 7.98
N GLY A 77 6.29 13.98 6.80
CA GLY A 77 7.13 14.43 5.69
C GLY A 77 7.50 13.35 4.67
N ASP A 78 7.08 12.10 4.89
CA ASP A 78 7.20 11.03 3.90
C ASP A 78 6.27 11.26 2.71
N GLU A 79 6.68 10.82 1.52
CA GLU A 79 5.91 10.95 0.29
C GLU A 79 5.51 9.59 -0.25
N ILE A 80 4.20 9.35 -0.39
CA ILE A 80 3.69 8.16 -1.07
C ILE A 80 3.14 8.56 -2.43
N ASN A 81 3.71 7.98 -3.49
CA ASN A 81 3.16 8.10 -4.83
C ASN A 81 2.06 7.06 -5.02
N ILE A 82 0.81 7.51 -4.93
CA ILE A 82 -0.35 6.66 -5.15
C ILE A 82 -0.84 6.89 -6.58
N ASP A 83 -0.84 5.82 -7.36
CA ASP A 83 -1.65 5.77 -8.57
C ASP A 83 -3.10 5.48 -8.17
N LEU A 84 -3.98 6.43 -8.44
CA LEU A 84 -5.39 6.35 -8.07
C LEU A 84 -6.12 5.15 -8.73
N THR A 85 -5.66 4.71 -9.90
CA THR A 85 -6.18 3.51 -10.56
C THR A 85 -5.79 2.24 -9.82
N ASN A 86 -4.56 2.19 -9.28
CA ASN A 86 -4.10 1.08 -8.45
C ASN A 86 -4.97 0.94 -7.19
N LEU A 87 -5.45 2.04 -6.60
CA LEU A 87 -6.34 1.98 -5.43
C LEU A 87 -7.64 1.23 -5.74
N THR A 88 -8.27 1.51 -6.89
CA THR A 88 -9.45 0.76 -7.35
C THR A 88 -9.13 -0.70 -7.68
N LEU A 89 -7.97 -0.97 -8.30
CA LEU A 89 -7.53 -2.34 -8.60
C LEU A 89 -7.25 -3.16 -7.34
N LEU A 90 -6.70 -2.54 -6.29
CA LEU A 90 -6.48 -3.17 -4.99
C LEU A 90 -7.81 -3.44 -4.28
N ASN A 91 -8.80 -2.55 -4.37
CA ASN A 91 -10.14 -2.79 -3.83
C ASN A 91 -10.80 -4.03 -4.44
N LYS A 92 -10.59 -4.29 -5.73
CA LYS A 92 -11.13 -5.48 -6.40
C LYS A 92 -10.71 -6.79 -5.74
N THR A 93 -9.52 -6.85 -5.13
CA THR A 93 -8.96 -8.02 -4.44
C THR A 93 -9.91 -8.59 -3.39
N ILE A 94 -10.57 -7.74 -2.60
CA ILE A 94 -11.42 -8.18 -1.49
C ILE A 94 -12.86 -8.48 -1.93
N TRP A 95 -13.39 -7.71 -2.89
CA TRP A 95 -14.81 -7.79 -3.25
C TRP A 95 -15.15 -8.93 -4.21
N ASN A 96 -14.15 -9.53 -4.84
CA ASN A 96 -14.34 -10.65 -5.77
C ASN A 96 -14.38 -12.03 -5.09
N SER A 97 -14.23 -12.11 -3.77
CA SER A 97 -14.29 -13.38 -3.06
C SER A 97 -15.74 -13.81 -2.80
N THR A 98 -16.04 -15.08 -3.07
CA THR A 98 -17.35 -15.71 -2.82
C THR A 98 -17.43 -16.44 -1.48
N ASP A 99 -16.33 -16.49 -0.72
CA ASP A 99 -16.18 -17.41 0.41
C ASP A 99 -16.49 -16.74 1.77
N TRP A 100 -17.18 -15.60 1.73
CA TRP A 100 -17.54 -14.85 2.93
C TRP A 100 -18.76 -15.44 3.62
N LEU A 101 -18.82 -15.26 4.94
CA LEU A 101 -20.02 -15.58 5.72
C LEU A 101 -21.24 -14.81 5.19
N ASN A 102 -22.43 -15.42 5.21
CA ASN A 102 -23.68 -14.82 4.73
C ASN A 102 -23.96 -13.42 5.32
N LYS A 103 -23.55 -13.15 6.56
CA LYS A 103 -23.70 -11.83 7.21
C LYS A 103 -22.79 -10.74 6.63
N ILE A 104 -21.75 -11.11 5.90
CA ILE A 104 -20.76 -10.23 5.25
C ILE A 104 -21.04 -10.09 3.75
N MET A 105 -21.64 -11.10 3.12
CA MET A 105 -21.97 -11.07 1.68
C MET A 105 -22.70 -9.78 1.21
N PRO A 106 -23.64 -9.18 1.96
CA PRO A 106 -24.31 -7.95 1.52
C PRO A 106 -23.34 -6.78 1.29
N ILE A 107 -22.37 -6.57 2.19
CA ILE A 107 -21.38 -5.49 2.02
C ILE A 107 -20.40 -5.81 0.88
N VAL A 108 -20.08 -7.09 0.68
CA VAL A 108 -19.21 -7.54 -0.42
C VAL A 108 -19.86 -7.26 -1.77
N HIS A 109 -21.08 -7.75 -2.01
CA HIS A 109 -21.80 -7.52 -3.27
C HIS A 109 -22.01 -6.04 -3.58
N LYS A 110 -22.36 -5.25 -2.55
CA LYS A 110 -22.55 -3.80 -2.72
C LYS A 110 -21.25 -3.13 -3.17
N ASN A 111 -20.12 -3.47 -2.55
CA ASN A 111 -18.83 -2.86 -2.92
C ASN A 111 -18.23 -3.44 -4.20
N GLN A 112 -18.57 -4.67 -4.58
CA GLN A 112 -18.25 -5.23 -5.89
C GLN A 112 -18.87 -4.38 -7.00
N VAL A 113 -20.17 -4.10 -6.94
CA VAL A 113 -20.88 -3.26 -7.93
C VAL A 113 -20.29 -1.85 -7.97
N LYS A 114 -19.96 -1.25 -6.82
CA LYS A 114 -19.30 0.06 -6.78
C LYS A 114 -17.92 0.04 -7.41
N THR A 115 -17.13 -1.00 -7.16
CA THR A 115 -15.80 -1.18 -7.75
C THR A 115 -15.89 -1.30 -9.27
N GLU A 116 -16.85 -2.07 -9.80
CA GLU A 116 -17.09 -2.20 -11.23
C GLU A 116 -17.43 -0.85 -11.88
N LYS A 117 -18.26 -0.03 -11.23
CA LYS A 117 -18.56 1.34 -11.69
C LYS A 117 -17.30 2.22 -11.72
N MET A 118 -16.47 2.16 -10.67
CA MET A 118 -15.23 2.92 -10.60
C MET A 118 -14.22 2.46 -11.67
N LEU A 119 -14.12 1.15 -11.95
CA LEU A 119 -13.31 0.62 -13.05
C LEU A 119 -13.81 1.14 -14.40
N HIS A 120 -15.12 1.11 -14.64
CA HIS A 120 -15.70 1.65 -15.88
C HIS A 120 -15.42 3.14 -16.07
N PHE A 121 -15.49 3.92 -14.99
CA PHE A 121 -15.07 5.32 -14.97
C PHE A 121 -13.61 5.46 -15.43
N TRP A 122 -12.67 4.72 -14.84
CA TRP A 122 -11.27 4.78 -15.25
C TRP A 122 -11.04 4.38 -16.70
N HIS A 123 -11.70 3.33 -17.20
CA HIS A 123 -11.60 2.92 -18.60
C HIS A 123 -12.03 4.05 -19.56
N THR A 124 -13.08 4.78 -19.21
CA THR A 124 -13.59 5.90 -20.00
C THR A 124 -12.65 7.10 -19.94
N GLU A 125 -12.14 7.42 -18.75
CA GLU A 125 -11.21 8.54 -18.54
C GLU A 125 -9.87 8.34 -19.24
N LEU A 126 -9.33 7.13 -19.17
CA LEU A 126 -8.00 6.83 -19.71
C LEU A 126 -8.03 6.40 -21.18
N LYS A 127 -9.21 6.05 -21.70
CA LYS A 127 -9.37 5.41 -23.03
C LYS A 127 -8.49 4.15 -23.17
N GLU A 128 -8.29 3.45 -22.06
CA GLU A 128 -7.52 2.20 -21.98
C GLU A 128 -8.44 1.09 -21.49
N GLU A 129 -8.59 0.02 -22.27
CA GLU A 129 -9.38 -1.15 -21.86
C GLU A 129 -8.65 -2.04 -20.84
N ASN A 130 -7.32 -1.98 -20.81
CA ASN A 130 -6.51 -2.77 -19.89
C ASN A 130 -5.68 -1.86 -18.99
N MET A 131 -6.02 -1.83 -17.70
CA MET A 131 -5.26 -1.13 -16.68
C MET A 131 -4.45 -2.14 -15.87
N PRO A 132 -3.21 -2.46 -16.27
CA PRO A 132 -2.39 -3.40 -15.51
C PRO A 132 -2.01 -2.76 -14.18
N LYS A 133 -2.18 -3.52 -13.09
CA LYS A 133 -1.70 -3.12 -11.78
C LYS A 133 -0.17 -3.05 -11.81
N LYS A 134 0.40 -1.85 -11.61
CA LYS A 134 1.85 -1.62 -11.60
C LYS A 134 2.34 -1.36 -10.18
N ILE A 135 2.38 -2.42 -9.37
CA ILE A 135 2.82 -2.33 -7.97
C ILE A 135 3.99 -3.30 -7.76
N ILE A 136 5.08 -2.79 -7.20
CA ILE A 136 6.20 -3.59 -6.71
C ILE A 136 6.06 -3.65 -5.19
N TYR A 137 5.38 -4.68 -4.68
CA TYR A 137 5.02 -4.79 -3.26
C TYR A 137 6.21 -4.69 -2.30
N ASN A 138 7.33 -5.33 -2.67
CA ASN A 138 8.58 -5.27 -1.93
C ASN A 138 9.07 -3.83 -1.62
N LYS A 139 8.74 -2.83 -2.45
CA LYS A 139 9.13 -1.43 -2.20
C LYS A 139 8.35 -0.79 -1.06
N TYR A 140 7.19 -1.34 -0.73
CA TYR A 140 6.25 -0.81 0.23
C TYR A 140 6.02 -1.76 1.41
N CYS A 141 6.83 -2.82 1.55
CA CYS A 141 6.63 -3.81 2.61
C CYS A 141 6.58 -3.19 4.00
N ASP A 142 7.32 -2.10 4.21
CA ASP A 142 7.38 -1.40 5.50
C ASP A 142 6.02 -0.81 5.89
N PHE A 143 5.16 -0.46 4.92
CA PHE A 143 3.82 0.08 5.18
C PHE A 143 2.81 -0.96 5.68
N PHE A 144 3.07 -2.25 5.54
CA PHE A 144 2.08 -3.29 5.85
C PHE A 144 2.65 -4.57 6.46
N TYR A 145 3.96 -4.61 6.72
CA TYR A 145 4.64 -5.78 7.25
C TYR A 145 5.65 -5.46 8.35
N CYS A 146 6.36 -4.33 8.28
CA CYS A 146 7.37 -3.96 9.28
C CYS A 146 7.49 -2.43 9.42
N ASN A 147 7.07 -1.86 10.54
CA ASN A 147 7.21 -0.42 10.81
C ASN A 147 8.68 0.03 11.04
N ASP A 148 9.67 -0.83 10.84
CA ASP A 148 11.09 -0.51 11.05
C ASP A 148 11.89 -0.66 9.74
N SER A 149 11.99 0.44 9.00
CA SER A 149 12.64 0.54 7.69
C SER A 149 14.15 0.25 7.70
N ASN A 150 14.75 0.15 8.90
CA ASN A 150 16.19 -0.10 9.09
C ASN A 150 16.56 -1.58 9.19
N GLU A 151 15.58 -2.49 9.29
CA GLU A 151 15.82 -3.93 9.32
C GLU A 151 15.21 -4.62 8.10
N LYS A 152 15.80 -4.38 6.92
CA LYS A 152 15.78 -5.37 5.82
C LYS A 152 16.64 -6.60 6.15
N ALA A 153 16.82 -6.88 7.44
CA ALA A 153 17.46 -8.08 7.94
C ALA A 153 16.60 -9.27 7.52
N GLU A 154 17.25 -10.41 7.29
CA GLU A 154 16.57 -11.69 7.13
C GLU A 154 15.45 -11.78 8.19
N ILE A 155 14.19 -11.98 7.80
CA ILE A 155 13.04 -11.97 8.72
C ILE A 155 13.07 -13.16 9.71
N PHE A 156 14.16 -13.93 9.67
CA PHE A 156 14.50 -14.90 10.68
C PHE A 156 15.23 -14.27 11.85
N ASP A 157 14.76 -14.56 13.06
CA ASP A 157 15.47 -14.27 14.31
C ASP A 157 16.84 -14.99 14.42
N LYS A 158 17.18 -15.87 13.46
CA LYS A 158 18.39 -16.69 13.44
C LYS A 158 19.04 -16.69 12.05
N PRO A 159 20.37 -16.78 11.96
CA PRO A 159 21.07 -16.84 10.68
C PRO A 159 20.78 -18.15 9.93
N LEU A 160 20.89 -18.15 8.60
CA LEU A 160 20.74 -19.33 7.74
C LEU A 160 21.46 -20.58 8.29
N SER A 161 22.68 -20.42 8.81
CA SER A 161 23.50 -21.52 9.35
C SER A 161 22.83 -22.28 10.50
N TYR A 162 21.95 -21.63 11.27
CA TYR A 162 21.16 -22.27 12.33
C TYR A 162 20.17 -23.29 11.74
N TYR A 163 19.43 -22.92 10.69
CA TYR A 163 18.45 -23.79 10.06
C TYR A 163 19.10 -24.95 9.31
N LEU A 164 20.25 -24.69 8.65
CA LEU A 164 21.02 -25.76 7.99
C LEU A 164 21.51 -26.82 8.98
N LYS A 165 21.96 -26.41 10.19
CA LYS A 165 22.35 -27.35 11.27
C LYS A 165 21.19 -28.22 11.76
N LYS A 166 19.95 -27.73 11.63
CA LYS A 166 18.72 -28.49 11.96
C LYS A 166 18.25 -29.39 10.81
N GLY A 167 18.97 -29.44 9.69
CA GLY A 167 18.64 -30.31 8.55
C GLY A 167 17.65 -29.70 7.54
N PHE A 168 17.31 -28.42 7.69
CA PHE A 168 16.49 -27.73 6.68
C PHE A 168 17.26 -27.48 5.39
N ARG A 169 16.58 -27.55 4.25
CA ARG A 169 17.20 -27.24 2.95
C ARG A 169 17.32 -25.73 2.78
N GLU A 170 18.46 -25.28 2.30
CA GLU A 170 18.74 -23.86 2.05
C GLU A 170 17.66 -23.18 1.18
N ILE A 171 17.17 -23.88 0.15
CA ILE A 171 16.13 -23.36 -0.75
C ILE A 171 14.79 -23.10 -0.03
N ASP A 172 14.46 -23.88 1.00
CA ASP A 172 13.22 -23.72 1.77
C ASP A 172 13.35 -22.55 2.75
N VAL A 173 14.52 -22.40 3.37
CA VAL A 173 14.81 -21.26 4.26
C VAL A 173 14.77 -19.96 3.46
N LYS A 174 15.44 -19.91 2.31
CA LYS A 174 15.41 -18.76 1.41
C LYS A 174 13.99 -18.43 0.91
N LEU A 175 13.18 -19.44 0.61
CA LEU A 175 11.80 -19.26 0.18
C LEU A 175 10.99 -18.47 1.21
N PHE A 176 11.10 -18.88 2.47
CA PHE A 176 10.36 -18.26 3.57
C PHE A 176 10.70 -16.78 3.72
N ASN A 177 11.99 -16.42 3.70
CA ASN A 177 12.41 -15.02 3.77
C ASN A 177 11.91 -14.19 2.57
N HIS A 178 12.10 -14.69 1.35
CA HIS A 178 11.70 -13.95 0.14
C HIS A 178 10.18 -13.78 0.02
N ALA A 179 9.41 -14.78 0.43
CA ALA A 179 7.96 -14.69 0.43
C ALA A 179 7.45 -13.68 1.47
N GLN A 180 8.08 -13.59 2.65
CA GLN A 180 7.76 -12.59 3.66
C GLN A 180 8.13 -11.17 3.26
N CYS A 181 9.21 -10.99 2.49
CA CYS A 181 9.57 -9.69 1.92
C CYS A 181 8.76 -9.34 0.65
N PHE A 182 7.80 -10.17 0.25
CA PHE A 182 7.04 -10.01 -0.99
C PHE A 182 7.92 -9.88 -2.25
N ASP A 183 9.05 -10.60 -2.27
CA ASP A 183 9.92 -10.74 -3.43
C ASP A 183 9.35 -11.84 -4.34
N PHE A 184 8.33 -11.48 -5.14
CA PHE A 184 7.61 -12.41 -6.02
C PHE A 184 8.52 -13.12 -7.02
N GLU A 185 9.50 -12.41 -7.59
CA GLU A 185 10.41 -12.97 -8.59
C GLU A 185 11.30 -14.06 -7.99
N LYS A 186 11.97 -13.77 -6.87
CA LYS A 186 12.82 -14.78 -6.22
C LYS A 186 12.00 -15.90 -5.59
N THR A 187 10.84 -15.58 -5.02
CA THR A 187 9.91 -16.59 -4.48
C THR A 187 9.53 -17.59 -5.56
N LYS A 188 9.08 -17.10 -6.73
CA LYS A 188 8.73 -17.95 -7.87
C LYS A 188 9.90 -18.82 -8.32
N LEU A 189 11.10 -18.24 -8.45
CA LEU A 189 12.30 -18.99 -8.86
C LEU A 189 12.65 -20.11 -7.87
N LEU A 190 12.49 -19.90 -6.57
CA LEU A 190 12.75 -20.91 -5.53
C LEU A 190 11.70 -22.02 -5.57
N LEU A 191 10.43 -21.68 -5.76
CA LEU A 191 9.35 -22.65 -5.92
C LEU A 191 9.54 -23.51 -7.18
N GLU A 192 9.96 -22.92 -8.30
CA GLU A 192 10.30 -23.65 -9.54
C GLU A 192 11.47 -24.63 -9.33
N LYS A 193 12.39 -24.32 -8.41
CA LYS A 193 13.49 -25.20 -8.01
C LYS A 193 13.09 -26.26 -6.96
N GLY A 194 11.80 -26.34 -6.60
CA GLY A 194 11.28 -27.37 -5.69
C GLY A 194 11.38 -27.02 -4.20
N ALA A 195 11.47 -25.74 -3.86
CA ALA A 195 11.28 -25.28 -2.48
C ALA A 195 9.86 -25.61 -1.99
N ASN A 196 9.71 -25.98 -0.71
CA ASN A 196 8.47 -26.44 -0.12
C ASN A 196 7.68 -25.25 0.49
N PRO A 197 6.53 -24.83 -0.07
CA PRO A 197 5.72 -23.73 0.48
C PRO A 197 5.05 -24.08 1.82
N ASN A 198 4.98 -25.36 2.19
CA ASN A 198 4.45 -25.79 3.48
C ASN A 198 5.55 -25.94 4.55
N ILE A 199 6.80 -25.53 4.27
CA ILE A 199 7.88 -25.61 5.25
C ILE A 199 7.53 -24.80 6.50
N SER A 200 7.77 -25.40 7.68
CA SER A 200 7.63 -24.79 8.99
C SER A 200 8.97 -24.89 9.73
N PHE A 201 9.38 -23.77 10.33
CA PHE A 201 10.63 -23.66 11.10
C PHE A 201 10.39 -23.53 12.61
N ILE A 202 9.14 -23.43 13.05
CA ILE A 202 8.77 -23.29 14.45
C ILE A 202 8.33 -24.65 14.98
N GLU A 203 9.18 -25.23 15.84
CA GLU A 203 8.92 -26.50 16.50
C GLU A 203 7.68 -26.37 17.42
N ASN A 204 6.77 -27.35 17.35
CA ASN A 204 5.51 -27.42 18.13
C ASN A 204 4.40 -26.43 17.75
N GLU A 205 4.54 -25.66 16.68
CA GLU A 205 3.45 -24.85 16.12
C GLU A 205 2.92 -25.45 14.83
N SER A 206 1.89 -26.29 14.95
CA SER A 206 1.04 -26.62 13.79
C SER A 206 0.48 -25.32 13.21
N ASN A 207 0.71 -25.06 11.93
CA ASN A 207 0.34 -23.85 11.17
C ASN A 207 1.36 -22.70 11.07
N SER A 208 2.63 -22.90 11.43
CA SER A 208 3.68 -21.89 11.27
C SER A 208 4.37 -21.87 9.89
N SER A 209 3.77 -22.51 8.88
CA SER A 209 4.36 -22.49 7.53
C SER A 209 4.30 -21.09 6.92
N ILE A 210 5.21 -20.80 5.97
CA ILE A 210 5.18 -19.51 5.26
C ILE A 210 3.81 -19.25 4.64
N LYS A 211 3.25 -20.26 3.98
CA LYS A 211 1.95 -20.15 3.35
C LYS A 211 0.83 -19.86 4.35
N ASN A 212 0.84 -20.53 5.51
CA ASN A 212 -0.17 -20.28 6.54
C ASN A 212 0.00 -18.90 7.16
N ARG A 213 1.23 -18.43 7.39
CA ARG A 213 1.47 -17.06 7.87
C ARG A 213 0.93 -16.03 6.88
N ILE A 214 1.20 -16.19 5.59
CA ILE A 214 0.66 -15.32 4.53
C ILE A 214 -0.89 -15.36 4.52
N LEU A 215 -1.48 -16.54 4.66
CA LEU A 215 -2.94 -16.72 4.69
C LEU A 215 -3.61 -16.08 5.91
N VAL A 216 -3.01 -16.23 7.10
CA VAL A 216 -3.52 -15.65 8.35
C VAL A 216 -3.55 -14.14 8.25
N GLU A 217 -2.48 -13.52 7.73
CA GLU A 217 -2.41 -12.07 7.61
C GLU A 217 -3.37 -11.53 6.54
N TYR A 218 -3.50 -12.22 5.41
CA TYR A 218 -4.56 -11.94 4.42
C TYR A 218 -5.97 -11.94 5.06
N SER A 219 -6.25 -12.95 5.90
CA SER A 219 -7.52 -13.06 6.61
C SER A 219 -7.71 -11.94 7.64
N PHE A 220 -6.66 -11.60 8.38
CA PHE A 220 -6.69 -10.51 9.36
C PHE A 220 -6.96 -9.16 8.70
N LEU A 221 -6.20 -8.79 7.67
CA LEU A 221 -6.35 -7.51 6.98
C LEU A 221 -7.75 -7.36 6.39
N SER A 222 -8.31 -8.42 5.80
CA SER A 222 -9.64 -8.36 5.21
C SER A 222 -10.75 -8.25 6.28
N THR A 223 -10.68 -9.03 7.35
CA THR A 223 -11.75 -9.13 8.36
C THR A 223 -11.68 -8.07 9.46
N CYS A 224 -10.48 -7.68 9.87
CA CYS A 224 -10.24 -6.80 11.01
C CYS A 224 -9.94 -5.36 10.60
N GLN A 225 -9.47 -5.12 9.37
CA GLN A 225 -9.09 -3.77 8.90
C GLN A 225 -10.02 -3.25 7.80
N VAL A 226 -9.99 -3.86 6.62
CA VAL A 226 -10.68 -3.33 5.43
C VAL A 226 -12.20 -3.37 5.59
N ILE A 227 -12.81 -4.54 5.85
CA ILE A 227 -14.28 -4.63 6.00
C ILE A 227 -14.81 -3.69 7.11
N PRO A 228 -14.19 -3.62 8.31
CA PRO A 228 -14.60 -2.68 9.33
C PRO A 228 -14.55 -1.21 8.91
N ASN A 229 -13.56 -0.79 8.12
CA ASN A 229 -13.51 0.59 7.59
C ASN A 229 -14.70 0.90 6.67
N PHE A 230 -15.06 -0.04 5.79
CA PHE A 230 -16.25 0.12 4.94
C PHE A 230 -17.54 0.16 5.76
N LYS A 231 -17.69 -0.67 6.80
CA LYS A 231 -18.86 -0.61 7.70
C LYS A 231 -18.97 0.73 8.41
N LYS A 232 -17.86 1.23 8.98
CA LYS A 232 -17.81 2.56 9.63
C LYS A 232 -18.22 3.66 8.65
N PHE A 233 -17.79 3.56 7.39
CA PHE A 233 -18.17 4.52 6.35
C PHE A 233 -19.67 4.43 6.00
N GLU A 234 -20.27 3.24 5.96
CA GLU A 234 -21.72 3.10 5.74
C GLU A 234 -22.56 3.74 6.85
N GLU A 235 -22.07 3.70 8.09
CA GLU A 235 -22.79 4.27 9.24
C GLU A 235 -22.67 5.80 9.33
N LYS A 236 -21.48 6.35 9.02
CA LYS A 236 -21.13 7.74 9.37
C LYS A 236 -20.59 8.57 8.19
N GLY A 237 -20.39 7.96 7.04
CA GLY A 237 -19.86 8.60 5.83
C GLY A 237 -18.54 9.33 6.08
N TYR A 238 -18.39 10.49 5.46
CA TYR A 238 -17.21 11.35 5.55
C TYR A 238 -17.02 12.05 6.90
N ASN A 239 -17.93 11.87 7.87
CA ASN A 239 -17.79 12.42 9.22
C ASN A 239 -16.83 11.61 10.11
N GLN A 240 -16.19 10.57 9.57
CA GLN A 240 -15.18 9.78 10.27
C GLN A 240 -13.78 10.31 10.03
N ASN A 241 -12.94 10.21 11.07
CA ASN A 241 -11.52 10.46 10.94
C ASN A 241 -10.83 9.18 10.47
N PHE A 242 -10.57 9.11 9.17
CA PHE A 242 -9.90 7.98 8.53
C PHE A 242 -8.41 8.26 8.40
N ASN A 243 -7.57 7.34 8.88
CA ASN A 243 -6.14 7.39 8.61
C ASN A 243 -5.86 6.78 7.23
N ILE A 244 -5.62 7.64 6.23
CA ILE A 244 -5.37 7.22 4.85
C ILE A 244 -4.10 6.38 4.70
N ILE A 245 -3.12 6.53 5.61
CA ILE A 245 -1.86 5.79 5.58
C ILE A 245 -2.13 4.35 5.94
N ASP A 246 -2.77 4.13 7.10
CA ASP A 246 -3.18 2.80 7.55
C ASP A 246 -4.09 2.15 6.50
N MET A 247 -5.07 2.88 5.99
CA MET A 247 -5.98 2.36 4.95
C MET A 247 -5.26 1.96 3.66
N PHE A 248 -4.28 2.74 3.23
CA PHE A 248 -3.47 2.41 2.06
C PHE A 248 -2.59 1.18 2.32
N GLY A 249 -1.91 1.15 3.46
CA GLY A 249 -1.09 0.01 3.91
C GLY A 249 -1.91 -1.27 4.01
N ASP A 250 -3.08 -1.23 4.66
CA ASP A 250 -3.99 -2.36 4.81
C ASP A 250 -4.42 -2.94 3.46
N LEU A 251 -4.81 -2.07 2.52
CA LEU A 251 -5.28 -2.50 1.21
C LEU A 251 -4.14 -3.02 0.32
N LEU A 252 -2.99 -2.35 0.37
CA LEU A 252 -1.78 -2.76 -0.32
C LEU A 252 -1.28 -4.12 0.18
N GLY A 253 -1.20 -4.27 1.51
CA GLY A 253 -0.84 -5.50 2.18
C GLY A 253 -1.82 -6.61 1.84
N LEU A 254 -3.13 -6.35 1.92
CA LEU A 254 -4.14 -7.36 1.62
C LEU A 254 -3.93 -7.97 0.22
N ALA A 255 -3.69 -7.14 -0.78
CA ALA A 255 -3.42 -7.61 -2.13
C ALA A 255 -2.06 -8.32 -2.25
N ALA A 256 -1.02 -7.83 -1.57
CA ALA A 256 0.29 -8.47 -1.52
C ALA A 256 0.21 -9.89 -0.94
N PHE A 257 -0.46 -10.04 0.21
CA PHE A 257 -0.67 -11.32 0.88
C PHE A 257 -1.52 -12.27 0.05
N GLN A 258 -2.62 -11.79 -0.56
CA GLN A 258 -3.47 -12.62 -1.41
C GLN A 258 -2.67 -13.18 -2.60
N GLU A 259 -1.93 -12.33 -3.30
CA GLU A 259 -1.18 -12.76 -4.50
C GLU A 259 -0.01 -13.68 -4.14
N MET A 260 0.68 -13.40 -3.03
CA MET A 260 1.73 -14.28 -2.53
C MET A 260 1.17 -15.64 -2.12
N TYR A 261 -0.01 -15.66 -1.47
CA TYR A 261 -0.70 -16.90 -1.11
C TYR A 261 -0.99 -17.74 -2.35
N TYR A 262 -1.58 -17.14 -3.39
CA TYR A 262 -1.88 -17.87 -4.63
C TYR A 262 -0.61 -18.35 -5.34
N LEU A 263 0.49 -17.59 -5.30
CA LEU A 263 1.77 -18.05 -5.81
C LEU A 263 2.27 -19.29 -5.04
N LEU A 264 2.23 -19.26 -3.70
CA LEU A 264 2.66 -20.38 -2.87
C LEU A 264 1.76 -21.61 -3.05
N GLU A 265 0.44 -21.42 -3.13
CA GLU A 265 -0.54 -22.52 -3.29
C GLU A 265 -0.40 -23.20 -4.65
N LYS A 266 -0.10 -22.45 -5.72
CA LYS A 266 0.13 -22.99 -7.07
C LYS A 266 1.24 -24.05 -7.12
N TYR A 267 2.27 -23.90 -6.29
CA TYR A 267 3.43 -24.81 -6.24
C TYR A 267 3.38 -25.78 -5.06
N LYS A 268 2.24 -25.85 -4.35
CA LYS A 268 2.02 -26.84 -3.30
C LYS A 268 2.05 -28.23 -3.95
N LYS A 269 2.92 -29.11 -3.44
CA LYS A 269 2.84 -30.53 -3.81
C LYS A 269 1.55 -31.11 -3.21
N ILE A 270 0.79 -31.83 -4.02
CA ILE A 270 -0.27 -32.70 -3.53
C ILE A 270 0.44 -33.82 -2.77
N GLU A 271 0.27 -33.84 -1.46
CA GLU A 271 0.71 -34.93 -0.59
C GLU A 271 -0.25 -36.12 -0.67
#